data_AF-A0A3A0AKA1-F1
#
_entry.id   AF-A0A3A0AKA1-F1
#
_cell.length_a   1.000
_cell.length_b   1.000
_cell.length_c   1.000
_cell.angle_alpha   90.00
_cell.angle_beta   90.00
_cell.angle_gamma   90.00
#
_symmetry.space_group_name_H-M   'P 1'
#
loop_
_entity.id
_entity.type
_entity.pdbx_description
1 polymer ?
#
loop_
_entity_poly.entity_id
_entity_poly.type
_entity_poly.pdbx_seq_one_letter_code
_entity_poly.pdbx_strand_id
1 'polypeptide(L)'
;MVVLLLVAYVYYCSLCGWVIAQVVWGDRWWWLFLLNSFAVYLFLPLPGVVVVALLSRRPELWAASLLAVTLALYRYGRLFLPKKRQAEAGERKLTIMTYNLLGHNL
;
A
#
# COMPACT_ATOMS: atom_id res chain seq x y z
N MET A 1 9.73 -18.25 18.15
CA MET A 1 10.48 -17.05 17.71
C MET A 1 11.00 -17.16 16.27
N VAL A 2 11.68 -18.26 15.89
CA VAL A 2 12.21 -18.45 14.52
C VAL A 2 11.15 -18.40 13.43
N VAL A 3 9.98 -19.03 13.64
CA VAL A 3 8.87 -19.03 12.67
C VAL A 3 8.37 -17.60 12.39
N LEU A 4 8.23 -16.75 13.40
CA LEU A 4 7.79 -15.35 13.23
C LEU A 4 8.81 -14.54 12.42
N LEU A 5 10.10 -14.79 12.62
CA LEU A 5 11.15 -14.15 11.84
C LEU A 5 11.11 -14.59 10.38
N LEU A 6 10.95 -15.89 10.11
CA LEU A 6 10.81 -16.41 8.76
C LEU A 6 9.60 -15.78 8.04
N VAL A 7 8.45 -15.72 8.71
CA VAL A 7 7.25 -15.06 8.16
C VAL A 7 7.53 -13.59 7.85
N ALA A 8 8.23 -12.86 8.74
CA ALA A 8 8.60 -11.47 8.51
C ALA A 8 9.51 -11.31 7.29
N TYR A 9 10.56 -12.12 7.16
CA TYR A 9 11.48 -12.06 6.01
C TYR A 9 10.77 -12.40 4.70
N VAL A 10 9.96 -13.46 4.67
CA VAL A 10 9.17 -13.83 3.49
C VAL A 10 8.25 -12.68 3.09
N TYR A 11 7.56 -12.07 4.06
CA TYR A 11 6.69 -10.92 3.83
C TYR A 11 7.45 -9.73 3.22
N TYR A 12 8.59 -9.33 3.80
CA TYR A 12 9.38 -8.22 3.27
C TYR A 12 9.94 -8.53 1.87
N CYS A 13 10.41 -9.76 1.63
CA CYS A 13 10.86 -10.18 0.30
C CYS A 13 9.73 -10.12 -0.72
N SER A 14 8.53 -10.61 -0.39
CA SER A 14 7.36 -10.53 -1.27
C SER A 14 6.96 -9.08 -1.54
N LEU A 15 7.01 -8.20 -0.53
CA LEU A 15 6.67 -6.79 -0.67
C LEU A 15 7.68 -6.06 -1.57
N CYS A 16 8.99 -6.32 -1.39
CA CYS A 16 10.02 -5.81 -2.28
C CYS A 16 9.86 -6.33 -3.72
N GLY A 17 9.61 -7.64 -3.88
CA GLY A 17 9.38 -8.26 -5.18
C GLY A 17 8.17 -7.65 -5.90
N TRP A 18 7.09 -7.40 -5.16
CA TRP A 18 5.91 -6.72 -5.69
C TRP A 18 6.21 -5.28 -6.14
N VAL A 19 6.94 -4.49 -5.34
CA VAL A 19 7.32 -3.11 -5.72
C VAL A 19 8.17 -3.11 -6.98
N ILE A 20 9.17 -3.99 -7.06
CA ILE A 20 10.02 -4.12 -8.24
C ILE A 20 9.17 -4.49 -9.46
N ALA A 21 8.28 -5.46 -9.30
CA ALA A 21 7.41 -5.90 -10.38
C ALA A 21 6.49 -4.77 -10.87
N GLN A 22 5.94 -3.99 -9.95
CA GLN A 22 5.10 -2.83 -10.26
C GLN A 22 5.89 -1.73 -10.99
N VAL A 23 7.15 -1.47 -10.62
CA VAL A 23 7.99 -0.44 -11.26
C VAL A 23 8.44 -0.87 -12.66
N VAL A 24 8.76 -2.15 -12.87
CA VAL A 24 9.29 -2.65 -14.14
C VAL A 24 8.18 -2.90 -15.16
N TRP A 25 7.09 -3.53 -14.75
CA TRP A 25 6.02 -3.95 -15.66
C TRP A 25 4.76 -3.09 -15.57
N GLY A 26 4.60 -2.26 -14.54
CA GLY A 26 3.38 -1.49 -14.34
C GLY A 26 2.16 -2.40 -14.21
N ASP A 27 1.08 -2.03 -14.90
CA ASP A 27 -0.17 -2.80 -14.97
C ASP A 27 -0.32 -3.61 -16.27
N ARG A 28 0.78 -3.83 -17.01
CA ARG A 28 0.76 -4.49 -18.33
C ARG A 28 0.22 -5.92 -18.31
N TRP A 29 0.40 -6.63 -17.20
CA TRP A 29 0.01 -8.03 -17.07
C TRP A 29 -1.27 -8.13 -16.24
N TRP A 30 -2.25 -8.87 -16.73
CA TRP A 30 -3.57 -8.99 -16.12
C TRP A 30 -3.53 -9.44 -14.64
N TRP A 31 -2.60 -10.33 -14.28
CA TRP A 31 -2.47 -10.82 -12.90
C TRP A 31 -1.84 -9.77 -11.98
N LEU A 32 -0.95 -8.92 -12.52
CA LEU A 32 -0.29 -7.83 -11.81
C LEU A 32 -1.30 -6.69 -11.59
N PHE A 33 -2.13 -6.40 -12.59
CA PHE A 33 -3.28 -5.50 -12.46
C PHE A 33 -4.25 -5.97 -11.37
N LEU A 34 -4.58 -7.27 -11.34
CA LEU A 34 -5.45 -7.83 -10.30
C LEU A 34 -4.81 -7.68 -8.92
N LEU A 35 -3.54 -8.04 -8.78
CA LEU A 35 -2.79 -7.88 -7.53
C LEU A 35 -2.71 -6.41 -7.08
N ASN A 36 -2.48 -5.49 -8.02
CA ASN A 36 -2.39 -4.05 -7.76
C ASN A 36 -3.74 -3.47 -7.32
N SER A 37 -4.85 -4.01 -7.84
CA SER A 37 -6.21 -3.65 -7.40
C SER A 37 -6.43 -3.96 -5.91
N PHE A 38 -5.79 -5.02 -5.40
CA PHE A 38 -5.83 -5.42 -3.99
C PHE A 38 -4.58 -5.02 -3.20
N ALA A 39 -3.72 -4.16 -3.74
CA ALA A 39 -2.43 -3.84 -3.11
C ALA A 39 -2.56 -3.23 -1.72
N VAL A 40 -3.69 -2.57 -1.39
CA VAL A 40 -3.98 -2.07 -0.03
C VAL A 40 -3.88 -3.21 1.00
N TYR A 41 -4.35 -4.41 0.65
CA TYR A 41 -4.38 -5.56 1.55
C TYR A 41 -2.98 -6.16 1.78
N LEU A 42 -2.01 -5.90 0.89
CA LEU A 42 -0.60 -6.30 1.12
C LEU A 42 -0.01 -5.61 2.35
N PHE A 43 -0.52 -4.45 2.74
CA PHE A 43 -0.07 -3.71 3.91
C PHE A 43 -0.84 -4.08 5.20
N LEU A 44 -1.86 -4.95 5.12
CA LEU A 44 -2.63 -5.39 6.29
C LEU A 44 -1.77 -6.15 7.33
N PRO A 45 -0.83 -7.03 6.95
CA PRO A 45 0.04 -7.71 7.91
C PRO A 45 1.08 -6.79 8.54
N LEU A 46 1.33 -5.61 7.95
CA LEU A 46 2.42 -4.71 8.30
C LEU A 46 2.46 -4.34 9.79
N PRO A 47 1.36 -3.97 10.48
CA PRO A 47 1.39 -3.67 11.91
C PRO A 47 1.88 -4.86 12.75
N GLY A 48 1.47 -6.08 12.37
CA GLY A 48 1.92 -7.30 13.05
C GLY A 48 3.42 -7.54 12.89
N VAL A 49 3.95 -7.37 11.67
CA VAL A 49 5.38 -7.56 11.41
C VAL A 49 6.22 -6.47 12.06
N VAL A 50 5.73 -5.23 12.15
CA VAL A 50 6.38 -4.14 12.89
C VAL A 50 6.50 -4.47 14.38
N VAL A 51 5.44 -5.03 14.99
CA VAL A 51 5.50 -5.49 16.40
C VAL A 51 6.55 -6.61 16.56
N VAL A 52 6.63 -7.55 15.62
CA VAL A 52 7.67 -8.58 15.64
C VAL A 52 9.07 -7.97 15.52
N ALA A 53 9.27 -6.97 14.67
CA ALA A 53 10.55 -6.27 14.52
C ALA A 53 10.97 -5.52 15.81
N LEU A 54 10.01 -4.84 16.45
CA LEU A 54 10.18 -4.17 17.75
C LEU A 54 10.64 -5.16 18.83
N LEU A 55 9.97 -6.32 18.93
CA LEU A 55 10.27 -7.35 19.92
C LEU A 55 11.60 -8.07 19.65
N SER A 56 11.96 -8.24 18.37
CA SER A 56 13.15 -9.01 17.98
C SER A 56 14.46 -8.23 18.10
N ARG A 57 14.41 -6.90 18.29
CA ARG A 57 15.58 -6.00 18.43
C ARG A 57 16.65 -6.13 17.32
N ARG A 58 16.27 -6.62 16.13
CA ARG A 58 17.19 -6.76 14.99
C ARG A 58 17.16 -5.50 14.12
N PRO A 59 18.30 -4.84 13.87
CA PRO A 59 18.33 -3.59 13.11
C PRO A 59 17.85 -3.76 11.67
N GLU A 60 18.09 -4.93 11.07
CA GLU A 60 17.62 -5.28 9.72
C GLU A 60 16.09 -5.22 9.60
N LEU A 61 15.37 -5.83 10.55
CA LEU A 61 13.91 -5.86 10.54
C LEU A 61 13.31 -4.49 10.82
N TRP A 62 14.02 -3.66 11.60
CA TRP A 62 13.65 -2.27 11.82
C TRP A 62 13.79 -1.44 10.54
N ALA A 63 14.90 -1.58 9.82
CA ALA A 63 15.10 -0.91 8.54
C ALA A 63 14.04 -1.33 7.51
N ALA A 64 13.76 -2.64 7.40
CA ALA A 64 12.72 -3.17 6.53
C ALA A 64 11.31 -2.70 6.93
N SER A 65 11.02 -2.67 8.23
CA SER A 65 9.77 -2.11 8.78
C SER A 65 9.60 -0.65 8.41
N LEU A 66 10.64 0.16 8.62
CA LEU A 66 10.62 1.59 8.35
C LEU A 66 10.37 1.86 6.87
N LEU A 67 11.05 1.13 5.98
CA LEU A 67 10.84 1.21 4.54
C LEU A 67 9.39 0.82 4.16
N ALA A 68 8.87 -0.28 4.71
CA ALA A 68 7.51 -0.71 4.41
C ALA A 68 6.46 0.29 4.91
N VAL A 69 6.66 0.88 6.10
CA VAL A 69 5.79 1.93 6.67
C VAL A 69 5.82 3.18 5.79
N THR A 70 7.01 3.66 5.40
CA THR A 70 7.12 4.85 4.56
C THR A 70 6.48 4.65 3.19
N LEU A 71 6.64 3.46 2.60
CA LEU A 71 5.96 3.09 1.36
C LEU A 71 4.43 3.08 1.52
N ALA A 72 3.92 2.50 2.61
CA ALA A 72 2.49 2.46 2.90
C ALA A 72 1.91 3.88 3.05
N LEU A 73 2.61 4.75 3.79
CA LEU A 73 2.21 6.15 3.97
C LEU A 73 2.30 6.95 2.67
N TYR A 74 3.33 6.72 1.85
CA TYR A 74 3.47 7.37 0.56
C TYR A 74 2.32 7.00 -0.40
N ARG A 75 1.93 5.72 -0.44
CA ARG A 75 0.87 5.22 -1.33
C ARG A 75 -0.55 5.50 -0.81
N TYR A 76 -0.79 5.24 0.47
CA TYR A 76 -2.14 5.24 1.04
C TYR A 76 -2.35 6.26 2.16
N GLY A 77 -1.30 6.90 2.66
CA GLY A 77 -1.41 7.87 3.75
C GLY A 77 -2.43 8.96 3.45
N ARG A 78 -2.43 9.49 2.21
CA ARG A 78 -3.39 10.51 1.75
C ARG A 78 -4.86 10.08 1.84
N LEU A 79 -5.14 8.78 1.79
CA LEU A 79 -6.50 8.25 1.92
C LEU A 79 -7.07 8.45 3.33
N PHE A 80 -6.19 8.47 4.33
CA PHE A 80 -6.55 8.63 5.74
C PHE A 80 -6.51 10.09 6.22
N LEU A 81 -6.10 11.04 5.36
CA LEU A 81 -6.18 12.46 5.71
C LEU A 81 -7.64 12.95 5.60
N PRO A 82 -8.16 13.69 6.60
CA PRO A 82 -9.48 14.27 6.53
C PRO A 82 -9.53 15.28 5.38
N LYS A 83 -10.47 15.08 4.45
CA LYS A 83 -10.75 16.06 3.40
C LYS A 83 -11.28 17.33 4.08
N LYS A 84 -10.57 18.45 3.91
CA LYS A 84 -11.08 19.76 4.35
C LYS A 84 -12.34 20.06 3.55
N ARG A 85 -13.50 19.87 4.17
CA ARG A 85 -14.80 20.20 3.58
C ARG A 85 -14.89 21.72 3.56
N GLN A 86 -14.77 22.33 2.38
CA GLN A 86 -15.23 23.70 2.21
C GLN A 86 -16.74 23.67 2.45
N ALA A 87 -17.17 24.32 3.53
CA ALA A 87 -18.59 24.50 3.81
C ALA A 87 -19.13 25.48 2.76
N GLU A 88 -19.61 24.96 1.62
CA GLU A 88 -20.46 25.75 0.73
C GLU A 88 -21.78 25.99 1.47
N ALA A 89 -22.00 27.23 1.88
CA ALA A 89 -23.25 27.67 2.45
C ALA A 89 -24.34 27.61 1.38
N GLY A 90 -25.27 26.65 1.53
CA GLY A 90 -26.67 26.89 1.15
C GLY A 90 -27.16 26.59 -0.27
N GLU A 91 -26.43 25.89 -1.14
CA GLU A 91 -26.99 25.45 -2.44
C GLU A 91 -27.01 23.93 -2.58
N ARG A 92 -28.20 23.36 -2.82
CA ARG A 92 -28.37 21.95 -3.24
C ARG A 92 -27.89 21.81 -4.68
N LYS A 93 -26.59 21.56 -4.85
CA LYS A 93 -25.96 21.37 -6.16
C LYS A 93 -25.94 19.87 -6.51
N LEU A 94 -26.72 19.46 -7.52
CA LEU A 94 -26.61 18.11 -8.09
C LEU A 94 -25.48 18.12 -9.12
N THR A 95 -24.31 17.66 -8.72
CA THR A 95 -23.16 17.50 -9.64
C THR A 95 -23.23 16.13 -10.30
N ILE A 96 -23.61 16.09 -11.58
CA ILE A 96 -23.55 14.88 -12.40
C ILE A 96 -22.13 14.79 -12.97
N MET A 97 -21.36 13.80 -12.52
CA MET A 97 -20.02 13.54 -13.07
C MET A 97 -20.11 12.36 -14.03
N THR A 98 -19.89 12.62 -15.33
CA THR A 98 -19.64 11.57 -16.32
C THR A 98 -18.14 11.54 -16.62
N TYR A 99 -17.53 10.36 -16.56
CA TYR A 99 -16.11 10.19 -16.84
C TYR A 99 -15.92 8.94 -17.70
N ASN A 100 -15.16 9.09 -18.80
CA ASN A 100 -14.77 7.98 -19.64
C ASN A 100 -13.49 7.35 -19.05
N LEU A 101 -13.63 6.15 -18.48
CA LEU A 101 -12.50 5.32 -18.08
C LEU A 101 -11.82 4.79 -19.34
N LEU A 102 -10.95 5.59 -19.95
CA LEU A 102 -10.02 5.11 -20.96
C LEU A 102 -9.04 4.13 -20.29
N GLY A 103 -9.35 2.83 -20.34
CA GLY A 103 -8.50 1.76 -19.84
C GLY A 103 -7.26 1.60 -20.71
N HIS A 104 -6.20 2.35 -20.42
CA HIS A 104 -4.91 2.21 -21.11
C HIS A 104 -4.08 1.12 -20.42
N ASN A 105 -4.03 -0.06 -21.04
CA ASN A 105 -3.11 -1.16 -20.68
C ASN A 105 -1.84 -1.06 -21.54
N LEU A 106 -1.01 -0.01 -21.38
CA LEU A 106 0.28 0.13 -22.08
C LEU A 106 1.49 -0.08 -21.15
#